data_AF-M7WL52-F1
#
_entry.id   AF-M7WL52-F1
#
_cell.length_a   1.000
_cell.length_b   1.000
_cell.length_c   1.000
_cell.angle_alpha   90.00
_cell.angle_beta   90.00
_cell.angle_gamma   90.00
#
_symmetry.space_group_name_H-M   'P 1'
#
loop_
_entity.id
_entity.type
_entity.pdbx_description
1 polymer ?
#
loop_
_entity_poly.entity_id
_entity_poly.type
_entity_poly.pdbx_seq_one_letter_code
_entity_poly.pdbx_strand_id
1 'polypeptide(L)'
;MFTLYIITLYLFLSEVSAQNDPCMSHFFISNEKHISELTGIGQYIVINEDCMKDIPDYQKESIGHNFGMECWIYEGVSMIHKVSHSTSRCGECLELTGPSQSPFNCIIVGTFSVKQGCPYTKDDLSRMIIVKDGLFKLISTSTSESNYVFSQVTVKQADCNFHYPPFLYTLKKNETSVELQILNSAVVIEKIIIDDNDYLSLPNSHFIVPLQDNTVNIKLIAVDGRICNVNDVNLNLIGLYVAKEQFTHRKVNSCPFMPSTQVYINSTSREQSSFFKWIFNQVNMDYSIKRLNDTDQSIHFVAENARTTLGFGYPTVIKMYELFSLVIVEMEVEGNLPKYAFSTLGHGNQFGKSALDAVFVCNTNIPVEVLNIKKDETHYFIKVKLSIPKHCYGYLNVIALTFVTVPGTIFDVKNITLIPKKQNNVTECGVESFDCQYTECTDSNTINPLFSRGCFPRCGSCRNGLICSSGKCVKEISYNSRSSTISVLSYMIFTIVLLLI
;
A
#
# COMPACT_ATOMS: atom_id res chain seq x y z
N MET A 1 7.33 -36.74 31.40
CA MET A 1 6.24 -36.70 30.39
C MET A 1 5.21 -35.61 30.69
N PHE A 2 4.68 -35.50 31.91
CA PHE A 2 3.65 -34.49 32.26
C PHE A 2 4.09 -33.02 32.09
N THR A 3 5.32 -32.69 32.52
CA THR A 3 5.93 -31.36 32.32
C THR A 3 6.09 -31.00 30.85
N LEU A 4 6.42 -31.98 30.00
CA LEU A 4 6.56 -31.78 28.56
C LEU A 4 5.21 -31.43 27.91
N TYR A 5 4.12 -32.06 28.38
CA TYR A 5 2.76 -31.82 27.89
C TYR A 5 2.22 -30.45 28.29
N ILE A 6 2.50 -29.99 29.52
CA ILE A 6 2.14 -28.64 29.97
C ILE A 6 2.93 -27.58 29.19
N ILE A 7 4.22 -27.82 28.94
CA ILE A 7 5.05 -26.92 28.14
C ILE A 7 4.55 -26.87 26.69
N THR A 8 4.19 -28.00 26.07
CA THR A 8 3.62 -28.00 24.71
C THR A 8 2.25 -27.34 24.66
N LEU A 9 1.36 -27.58 25.64
CA LEU A 9 0.06 -26.91 25.71
C LEU A 9 0.20 -25.40 25.91
N TYR A 10 1.16 -24.95 26.73
CA TYR A 10 1.47 -23.53 26.93
C TYR A 10 2.05 -22.90 25.65
N LEU A 11 2.93 -23.63 24.93
CA LEU A 11 3.48 -23.20 23.64
C LEU A 11 2.39 -23.11 22.54
N PHE A 12 1.41 -24.02 22.54
CA PHE A 12 0.26 -23.98 21.62
C PHE A 12 -0.75 -22.89 21.98
N LEU A 13 -0.92 -22.56 23.27
CA LEU A 13 -1.80 -21.46 23.72
C LEU A 13 -1.14 -20.08 23.58
N SER A 14 0.19 -20.03 23.41
CA SER A 14 0.96 -18.83 23.11
C SER A 14 1.14 -18.57 21.62
N GLU A 15 0.25 -19.06 20.75
CA GLU A 15 0.06 -18.43 19.44
C GLU A 15 -0.40 -16.99 19.66
N VAL A 16 0.58 -16.11 19.85
CA VAL A 16 0.40 -14.66 19.79
C VAL A 16 -0.22 -14.42 18.43
N SER A 17 -1.50 -14.03 18.44
CA SER A 17 -2.26 -13.50 17.31
C SER A 17 -1.29 -12.74 16.40
N ALA A 18 -0.99 -13.33 15.24
CA ALA A 18 -0.18 -12.67 14.23
C ALA A 18 -0.96 -11.43 13.81
N GLN A 19 -0.53 -10.27 14.30
CA GLN A 19 -1.12 -9.00 13.94
C GLN A 19 -0.80 -8.77 12.46
N ASN A 20 -1.83 -8.87 11.61
CA ASN A 20 -1.70 -8.55 10.19
C ASN A 20 -1.55 -7.03 10.06
N ASP A 21 -0.51 -6.60 9.36
CA ASP A 21 -0.33 -5.19 9.02
C ASP A 21 -1.33 -4.77 7.94
N PRO A 22 -1.79 -3.50 7.96
CA PRO A 22 -2.73 -3.00 6.98
C PRO A 22 -2.10 -2.96 5.60
N CYS A 23 -2.78 -3.55 4.61
CA CYS A 23 -2.42 -3.42 3.21
C CYS A 23 -3.18 -2.24 2.60
N MET A 24 -2.48 -1.13 2.42
CA MET A 24 -3.06 0.09 1.87
C MET A 24 -3.06 0.04 0.35
N SER A 25 -4.24 0.11 -0.26
CA SER A 25 -4.40 0.12 -1.71
C SER A 25 -4.57 1.54 -2.25
N HIS A 26 -4.70 1.65 -3.57
CA HIS A 26 -4.87 2.93 -4.27
C HIS A 26 -3.75 3.94 -3.93
N PHE A 27 -2.54 3.44 -3.73
CA PHE A 27 -1.32 4.24 -3.76
C PHE A 27 -0.72 4.17 -5.16
N PHE A 28 0.10 5.16 -5.50
CA PHE A 28 0.90 5.12 -6.71
C PHE A 28 2.32 5.57 -6.45
N ILE A 29 3.25 4.92 -7.13
CA ILE A 29 4.62 5.41 -7.23
C ILE A 29 4.77 6.31 -8.45
N SER A 30 5.55 7.36 -8.32
CA SER A 30 6.02 8.19 -9.44
C SER A 30 7.53 8.04 -9.61
N ASN A 31 7.98 8.01 -10.85
CA ASN A 31 9.38 7.94 -11.19
C ASN A 31 10.02 9.33 -11.04
N GLU A 32 10.93 9.50 -10.07
CA GLU A 32 11.63 10.76 -9.80
C GLU A 32 12.23 11.38 -11.08
N LYS A 33 12.85 10.56 -11.93
CA LYS A 33 13.52 11.01 -13.15
C LYS A 33 12.57 11.62 -14.17
N HIS A 34 11.33 11.15 -14.19
CA HIS A 34 10.31 11.51 -15.20
C HIS A 34 9.14 12.28 -14.58
N ILE A 35 9.26 12.71 -13.32
CA ILE A 35 8.16 13.32 -12.59
C ILE A 35 7.65 14.60 -13.24
N SER A 36 8.54 15.36 -13.90
CA SER A 36 8.19 16.58 -14.64
C SER A 36 7.30 16.31 -15.86
N GLU A 37 7.32 15.09 -16.40
CA GLU A 37 6.49 14.64 -17.52
C GLU A 37 5.09 14.23 -17.07
N LEU A 38 4.86 14.11 -15.76
CA LEU A 38 3.55 13.78 -15.21
C LEU A 38 2.58 14.92 -15.47
N THR A 39 1.75 14.76 -16.50
CA THR A 39 0.87 15.81 -17.02
C THR A 39 0.07 16.45 -15.89
N GLY A 40 0.24 17.76 -15.71
CA GLY A 40 -0.44 18.54 -14.68
C GLY A 40 0.33 18.64 -13.38
N ILE A 41 0.62 17.54 -12.66
CA ILE A 41 1.17 17.61 -11.29
C ILE A 41 2.67 17.85 -11.24
N GLY A 42 3.45 17.31 -12.18
CA GLY A 42 4.91 17.25 -12.13
C GLY A 42 5.58 18.62 -11.94
N GLN A 43 5.03 19.64 -12.61
CA GLN A 43 5.51 21.02 -12.55
C GLN A 43 5.30 21.70 -11.19
N TYR A 44 4.35 21.21 -10.40
CA TYR A 44 4.04 21.74 -9.07
C TYR A 44 4.85 21.06 -7.97
N ILE A 45 5.43 19.89 -8.23
CA ILE A 45 6.14 19.13 -7.21
C ILE A 45 7.49 19.77 -6.92
N VAL A 46 7.80 19.90 -5.63
CA VAL A 46 9.11 20.27 -5.11
C VAL A 46 9.53 19.16 -4.16
N ILE A 47 10.58 18.43 -4.54
CA ILE A 47 11.18 17.42 -3.66
C ILE A 47 12.02 18.18 -2.64
N ASN A 48 11.68 18.01 -1.37
CA ASN A 48 12.42 18.58 -0.26
C ASN A 48 13.40 17.54 0.25
N GLU A 49 14.69 17.81 0.03
CA GLU A 49 15.73 16.83 0.31
C GLU A 49 16.01 16.63 1.81
N ASP A 50 16.08 15.33 2.10
CA ASP A 50 16.95 14.59 3.02
C ASP A 50 16.86 14.86 4.52
N CYS A 51 16.05 14.02 5.15
CA CYS A 51 16.01 13.82 6.59
C CYS A 51 17.41 13.64 7.20
N MET A 52 18.38 13.13 6.45
CA MET A 52 19.69 12.71 6.94
C MET A 52 20.82 13.65 6.52
N LYS A 53 20.52 14.80 5.88
CA LYS A 53 21.54 15.72 5.34
C LYS A 53 22.52 16.26 6.37
N ASP A 54 22.12 16.31 7.64
CA ASP A 54 22.94 16.86 8.72
C ASP A 54 24.02 15.85 9.18
N ILE A 55 23.94 14.59 8.74
CA ILE A 55 24.94 13.54 9.01
C ILE A 55 26.02 13.56 7.91
N PRO A 56 27.31 13.67 8.26
CA PRO A 56 28.40 13.55 7.28
C PRO A 56 28.38 12.20 6.56
N ASP A 57 28.67 12.21 5.25
CA ASP A 57 28.70 11.01 4.40
C ASP A 57 27.40 10.17 4.42
N TYR A 58 26.24 10.78 4.75
CA TYR A 58 24.95 10.08 4.86
C TYR A 58 24.59 9.25 3.63
N GLN A 59 25.05 9.64 2.44
CA GLN A 59 24.79 8.92 1.18
C GLN A 59 25.39 7.50 1.18
N LYS A 60 26.50 7.30 1.90
CA LYS A 60 27.15 6.00 2.05
C LYS A 60 26.64 5.24 3.27
N GLU A 61 26.40 5.97 4.36
CA GLU A 61 26.01 5.37 5.63
C GLU A 61 24.53 4.99 5.69
N SER A 62 23.65 5.73 5.00
CA SER A 62 22.22 5.43 4.94
C SER A 62 21.94 4.29 3.99
N ILE A 63 21.23 3.28 4.48
CA ILE A 63 20.76 2.14 3.67
C ILE A 63 19.90 2.63 2.50
N GLY A 64 19.02 3.62 2.73
CA GLY A 64 18.16 4.16 1.69
C GLY A 64 18.96 4.66 0.49
N HIS A 65 19.97 5.49 0.74
CA HIS A 65 20.82 6.08 -0.29
C HIS A 65 21.79 5.08 -0.91
N ASN A 66 22.49 4.31 -0.08
CA ASN A 66 23.54 3.40 -0.53
C ASN A 66 23.00 2.29 -1.46
N PHE A 67 21.77 1.84 -1.24
CA PHE A 67 21.13 0.79 -2.05
C PHE A 67 20.18 1.33 -3.12
N GLY A 68 20.02 2.64 -3.28
CA GLY A 68 19.08 3.20 -4.27
C GLY A 68 17.61 2.92 -3.93
N MET A 69 17.29 2.84 -2.64
CA MET A 69 15.97 2.49 -2.09
C MET A 69 15.24 3.72 -1.54
N GLU A 70 15.62 4.91 -1.96
CA GLU A 70 15.02 6.16 -1.50
C GLU A 70 13.57 6.30 -1.95
N CYS A 71 12.73 6.78 -1.03
CA CYS A 71 11.41 7.28 -1.36
C CYS A 71 11.07 8.58 -0.63
N TRP A 72 10.21 9.38 -1.28
CA TRP A 72 9.67 10.62 -0.73
C TRP A 72 8.15 10.54 -0.68
N ILE A 73 7.60 10.98 0.45
CA ILE A 73 6.15 11.02 0.69
C ILE A 73 5.66 12.47 0.77
N TYR A 74 4.35 12.67 0.65
CA TYR A 74 3.78 14.00 0.76
C TYR A 74 3.99 14.58 2.17
N GLU A 75 4.38 15.85 2.26
CA GLU A 75 4.62 16.53 3.54
C GLU A 75 3.41 16.45 4.51
N GLY A 76 2.19 16.40 3.97
CA GLY A 76 0.96 16.29 4.76
C GLY A 76 0.78 14.98 5.52
N VAL A 77 1.54 13.94 5.15
CA VAL A 77 1.56 12.62 5.83
C VAL A 77 2.93 12.28 6.40
N SER A 78 3.83 13.26 6.51
CA SER A 78 5.21 13.07 6.98
C SER A 78 5.35 12.69 8.46
N MET A 79 4.27 12.85 9.24
CA MET A 79 4.24 12.62 10.67
C MET A 79 3.29 11.46 11.02
N ILE A 80 3.62 10.72 12.08
CA ILE A 80 2.74 9.77 12.77
C ILE A 80 2.22 10.47 14.02
N HIS A 81 0.90 10.51 14.22
CA HIS A 81 0.29 11.16 15.37
C HIS A 81 -0.11 10.13 16.43
N LYS A 82 0.59 10.13 17.57
CA LYS A 82 0.37 9.16 18.67
C LYS A 82 0.13 9.90 19.97
N VAL A 83 -1.01 9.63 20.61
CA VAL A 83 -1.47 10.27 21.85
C VAL A 83 -1.42 11.81 21.80
N SER A 84 -0.35 12.43 22.27
CA SER A 84 -0.20 13.88 22.38
C SER A 84 1.06 14.40 21.68
N HIS A 85 1.72 13.57 20.88
CA HIS A 85 2.94 13.93 20.16
C HIS A 85 2.92 13.40 18.73
N SER A 86 3.79 13.97 17.90
CA SER A 86 3.96 13.58 16.52
C SER A 86 5.40 13.19 16.26
N THR A 87 5.62 12.08 15.58
CA THR A 87 6.96 11.59 15.24
C THR A 87 7.13 11.58 13.72
N SER A 88 8.29 12.02 13.25
CA SER A 88 8.62 12.01 11.83
C SER A 88 8.76 10.59 11.29
N ARG A 89 8.32 10.37 10.05
CA ARG A 89 8.48 9.11 9.32
C ARG A 89 9.85 8.92 8.67
N CYS A 90 10.76 9.87 8.82
CA CYS A 90 12.11 9.73 8.28
C CYS A 90 12.76 8.41 8.76
N GLY A 91 13.31 7.65 7.81
CA GLY A 91 13.90 6.33 8.06
C GLY A 91 12.90 5.18 8.18
N GLU A 92 11.60 5.43 8.04
CA GLU A 92 10.58 4.39 7.95
C GLU A 92 10.77 3.54 6.70
N CYS A 93 10.60 2.22 6.85
CA CYS A 93 10.59 1.26 5.76
C CYS A 93 9.16 1.02 5.26
N LEU A 94 8.96 1.16 3.96
CA LEU A 94 7.72 0.79 3.28
C LEU A 94 7.96 -0.41 2.37
N GLU A 95 7.05 -1.38 2.41
CA GLU A 95 6.93 -2.42 1.39
C GLU A 95 5.94 -1.94 0.31
N LEU A 96 6.38 -2.00 -0.93
CA LEU A 96 5.67 -1.59 -2.13
C LEU A 96 5.49 -2.82 -3.04
N THR A 97 4.24 -3.22 -3.27
CA THR A 97 3.92 -4.30 -4.20
C THR A 97 3.14 -3.74 -5.38
N GLY A 98 3.72 -3.81 -6.58
CA GLY A 98 3.13 -3.31 -7.81
C GLY A 98 2.81 -4.42 -8.83
N PRO A 99 2.66 -4.06 -10.10
CA PRO A 99 2.41 -4.99 -11.21
C PRO A 99 3.34 -6.18 -11.32
N SER A 100 4.60 -6.05 -10.89
CA SER A 100 5.56 -7.16 -10.85
C SER A 100 5.11 -8.33 -9.97
N GLN A 101 4.14 -8.11 -9.08
CA GLN A 101 3.68 -9.00 -8.00
C GLN A 101 4.74 -9.28 -6.94
N SER A 102 5.93 -8.68 -7.06
CA SER A 102 7.02 -8.87 -6.11
C SER A 102 7.06 -7.69 -5.15
N PRO A 103 7.20 -7.93 -3.83
CA PRO A 103 7.36 -6.86 -2.86
C PRO A 103 8.78 -6.27 -2.97
N PHE A 104 8.86 -4.95 -2.98
CA PHE A 104 10.12 -4.22 -2.88
C PHE A 104 10.05 -3.22 -1.74
N ASN A 105 11.17 -2.93 -1.13
CA ASN A 105 11.21 -1.98 -0.02
C ASN A 105 11.72 -0.62 -0.47
N CYS A 106 11.24 0.44 0.17
CA CYS A 106 11.84 1.77 0.11
C CYS A 106 11.98 2.35 1.52
N ILE A 107 12.92 3.29 1.68
CA ILE A 107 13.16 4.01 2.91
C ILE A 107 12.78 5.47 2.70
N ILE A 108 11.95 6.01 3.59
CA ILE A 108 11.55 7.40 3.54
C ILE A 108 12.75 8.27 3.89
N VAL A 109 13.34 8.92 2.88
CA VAL A 109 14.50 9.80 3.06
C VAL A 109 14.10 11.28 3.07
N GLY A 110 12.86 11.61 2.71
CA GLY A 110 12.40 12.98 2.69
C GLY A 110 10.94 13.12 2.32
N THR A 111 10.56 14.35 2.00
CA THR A 111 9.18 14.68 1.64
C THR A 111 9.14 15.41 0.30
N PHE A 112 7.95 15.53 -0.27
CA PHE A 112 7.69 16.49 -1.32
C PHE A 112 6.53 17.40 -0.92
N SER A 113 6.59 18.63 -1.43
CA SER A 113 5.52 19.62 -1.33
C SER A 113 5.02 19.99 -2.72
N VAL A 114 3.91 20.72 -2.78
CA VAL A 114 3.34 21.21 -4.03
C VAL A 114 3.23 22.72 -4.03
N LYS A 115 3.59 23.34 -5.15
CA LYS A 115 3.41 24.78 -5.38
C LYS A 115 1.92 25.14 -5.36
N GLN A 116 1.64 26.40 -4.99
CA GLN A 116 0.29 26.95 -5.03
C GLN A 116 -0.31 26.82 -6.44
N GLY A 117 -1.61 26.47 -6.50
CA GLY A 117 -2.32 26.25 -7.77
C GLY A 117 -2.24 24.82 -8.31
N CYS A 118 -1.68 23.87 -7.55
CA CYS A 118 -1.79 22.45 -7.86
C CYS A 118 -3.27 22.02 -7.93
N PRO A 119 -3.74 21.39 -9.02
CA PRO A 119 -5.15 21.02 -9.19
C PRO A 119 -5.55 19.74 -8.43
N TYR A 120 -4.60 19.04 -7.82
CA TYR A 120 -4.82 17.77 -7.12
C TYR A 120 -5.18 17.97 -5.65
N THR A 121 -5.99 17.07 -5.11
CA THR A 121 -6.45 17.14 -3.73
C THR A 121 -5.37 16.65 -2.76
N LYS A 122 -5.52 16.96 -1.47
CA LYS A 122 -4.62 16.41 -0.44
C LYS A 122 -4.66 14.89 -0.36
N ASP A 123 -5.81 14.27 -0.64
CA ASP A 123 -5.95 12.81 -0.66
C ASP A 123 -5.14 12.20 -1.81
N ASP A 124 -5.21 12.78 -3.01
CA ASP A 124 -4.40 12.36 -4.16
C ASP A 124 -2.90 12.42 -3.83
N LEU A 125 -2.46 13.53 -3.23
CA LEU A 125 -1.06 13.75 -2.87
C LEU A 125 -0.60 12.78 -1.77
N SER A 126 -1.46 12.48 -0.80
CA SER A 126 -1.14 11.57 0.32
C SER A 126 -0.95 10.12 -0.13
N ARG A 127 -1.48 9.75 -1.31
CA ARG A 127 -1.35 8.43 -1.94
C ARG A 127 -0.14 8.30 -2.87
N MET A 128 0.59 9.39 -3.07
CA MET A 128 1.73 9.46 -3.97
C MET A 128 3.04 9.19 -3.22
N ILE A 129 3.86 8.30 -3.76
CA ILE A 129 5.22 8.03 -3.31
C ILE A 129 6.16 8.27 -4.48
N ILE A 130 7.18 9.11 -4.32
CA ILE A 130 8.21 9.30 -5.34
C ILE A 130 9.33 8.29 -5.07
N VAL A 131 9.82 7.61 -6.10
CA VAL A 131 10.91 6.63 -5.99
C VAL A 131 11.93 6.83 -7.12
N LYS A 132 13.17 6.37 -6.90
CA LYS A 132 14.21 6.33 -7.94
C LYS A 132 13.79 5.47 -9.15
N ASP A 133 14.32 5.81 -10.33
CA ASP A 133 14.03 5.13 -11.60
C ASP A 133 14.30 3.61 -11.56
N GLY A 134 15.38 3.18 -10.89
CA GLY A 134 15.72 1.76 -10.74
C GLY A 134 14.64 0.98 -9.98
N LEU A 135 14.23 1.51 -8.82
CA LEU A 135 13.17 0.92 -7.99
C LEU A 135 11.81 0.98 -8.71
N PHE A 136 11.51 2.10 -9.37
CA PHE A 136 10.30 2.25 -10.18
C PHE A 136 10.15 1.12 -11.21
N LYS A 137 11.19 0.87 -12.01
CA LYS A 137 11.17 -0.16 -13.07
C LYS A 137 10.97 -1.56 -12.52
N LEU A 138 11.58 -1.88 -11.38
CA LEU A 138 11.41 -3.19 -10.72
C LEU A 138 9.97 -3.41 -10.25
N ILE A 139 9.33 -2.38 -9.71
CA ILE A 139 7.97 -2.46 -9.17
C ILE A 139 6.92 -2.42 -10.30
N SER A 140 7.03 -1.44 -11.21
CA SER A 140 6.02 -1.12 -12.22
C SER A 140 6.07 -2.02 -13.44
N THR A 141 7.25 -2.59 -13.74
CA THR A 141 7.50 -3.38 -14.97
C THR A 141 7.13 -2.61 -16.25
N SER A 142 7.27 -1.29 -16.22
CA SER A 142 6.94 -0.41 -17.34
C SER A 142 7.70 -0.80 -18.61
N THR A 143 6.97 -0.89 -19.71
CA THR A 143 7.48 -1.03 -21.08
C THR A 143 7.60 0.34 -21.76
N SER A 144 8.37 0.45 -22.85
CA SER A 144 8.50 1.69 -23.64
C SER A 144 7.18 2.19 -24.20
N GLU A 145 6.25 1.26 -24.45
CA GLU A 145 4.93 1.51 -25.02
C GLU A 145 3.88 1.81 -23.95
N SER A 146 4.23 1.71 -22.66
CA SER A 146 3.32 1.94 -21.54
C SER A 146 3.72 3.16 -20.72
N ASN A 147 2.89 3.51 -19.74
CA ASN A 147 3.20 4.56 -18.78
C ASN A 147 4.46 4.23 -17.97
N TYR A 148 5.48 5.09 -18.08
CA TYR A 148 6.75 4.99 -17.36
C TYR A 148 6.91 6.08 -16.28
N VAL A 149 5.88 6.90 -16.10
CA VAL A 149 5.92 8.04 -15.18
C VAL A 149 5.33 7.65 -13.82
N PHE A 150 4.25 6.89 -13.81
CA PHE A 150 3.62 6.42 -12.58
C PHE A 150 3.06 5.00 -12.69
N SER A 151 2.88 4.35 -11.55
CA SER A 151 2.33 3.00 -11.43
C SER A 151 1.55 2.84 -10.14
N GLN A 152 0.39 2.19 -10.17
CA GLN A 152 -0.31 1.79 -8.95
C GLN A 152 0.55 0.82 -8.13
N VAL A 153 0.48 0.93 -6.81
CA VAL A 153 1.06 0.00 -5.85
C VAL A 153 0.11 -0.23 -4.67
N THR A 154 0.32 -1.35 -3.98
CA THR A 154 -0.15 -1.58 -2.61
C THR A 154 1.01 -1.31 -1.66
N VAL A 155 0.74 -0.59 -0.57
CA VAL A 155 1.75 -0.13 0.40
C VAL A 155 1.49 -0.75 1.76
N LYS A 156 2.56 -1.08 2.47
CA LYS A 156 2.54 -1.56 3.85
C LYS A 156 3.70 -0.96 4.62
N GLN A 157 3.49 -0.59 5.89
CA GLN A 157 4.61 -0.34 6.80
C GLN A 157 5.32 -1.67 7.07
N ALA A 158 6.63 -1.73 6.80
CA ALA A 158 7.39 -2.96 6.86
C ALA A 158 8.57 -2.87 7.82
N ASP A 159 9.01 -4.04 8.30
CA ASP A 159 10.27 -4.17 9.01
C ASP A 159 11.33 -4.62 8.00
N CYS A 160 12.10 -3.70 7.45
CA CYS A 160 13.13 -4.08 6.50
C CYS A 160 14.27 -4.84 7.21
N ASN A 161 14.44 -6.14 6.91
CA ASN A 161 15.55 -6.94 7.43
C ASN A 161 16.84 -6.73 6.63
N PHE A 162 17.48 -5.57 6.78
CA PHE A 162 18.74 -5.30 6.11
C PHE A 162 19.97 -5.91 6.79
N HIS A 163 19.81 -6.54 7.95
CA HIS A 163 20.93 -7.01 8.77
C HIS A 163 21.95 -5.90 9.13
N TYR A 164 21.52 -4.64 9.12
CA TYR A 164 22.30 -3.50 9.61
C TYR A 164 21.75 -3.02 10.96
N PRO A 165 22.61 -2.85 11.99
CA PRO A 165 22.19 -2.22 13.24
C PRO A 165 21.90 -0.72 13.05
N PRO A 166 21.02 -0.12 13.87
CA PRO A 166 20.88 1.33 13.92
C PRO A 166 22.16 1.99 14.41
N PHE A 167 22.39 3.21 13.92
CA PHE A 167 23.50 4.06 14.34
C PHE A 167 22.94 5.32 14.98
N LEU A 168 23.50 5.71 16.12
CA LEU A 168 23.25 6.99 16.76
C LEU A 168 24.39 7.94 16.38
N TYR A 169 24.05 9.08 15.80
CA TYR A 169 25.01 10.12 15.46
C TYR A 169 24.82 11.33 16.37
N THR A 170 25.93 11.82 16.93
CA THR A 170 25.96 13.09 17.66
C THR A 170 26.23 14.21 16.68
N LEU A 171 25.19 14.98 16.33
CA LEU A 171 25.25 16.03 15.30
C LEU A 171 26.02 17.26 15.77
N LYS A 172 25.54 17.85 16.88
CA LYS A 172 26.14 19.04 17.48
C LYS A 172 25.96 19.02 18.99
N LYS A 173 26.82 19.75 19.68
CA LYS A 173 26.71 19.98 21.13
C LYS A 173 26.92 21.45 21.46
N ASN A 174 26.29 21.89 22.53
CA ASN A 174 26.60 23.14 23.20
C ASN A 174 26.97 22.86 24.66
N GLU A 175 27.07 23.88 25.50
CA GLU A 175 27.51 23.74 26.89
C GLU A 175 26.56 22.91 27.77
N THR A 176 25.30 22.74 27.38
CA THR A 176 24.27 22.10 28.22
C THR A 176 23.54 20.94 27.56
N SER A 177 23.64 20.79 26.24
CA SER A 177 22.82 19.86 25.46
C SER A 177 23.53 19.33 24.23
N VAL A 178 23.05 18.18 23.77
CA VAL A 178 23.55 17.46 22.61
C VAL A 178 22.36 17.14 21.72
N GLU A 179 22.55 17.39 20.42
CA GLU A 179 21.60 16.99 19.39
C GLU A 179 22.03 15.66 18.78
N LEU A 180 21.10 14.71 18.75
CA LEU A 180 21.30 13.35 18.27
C LEU A 180 20.36 13.06 17.11
N GLN A 181 20.81 12.19 16.22
CA GLN A 181 19.99 11.64 15.14
C GLN A 181 20.27 10.15 14.99
N ILE A 182 19.25 9.39 14.60
CA ILE A 182 19.35 7.94 14.41
C ILE A 182 19.27 7.62 12.92
N LEU A 183 20.17 6.76 12.47
CA LEU A 183 20.24 6.25 11.11
C LEU A 183 20.00 4.73 11.11
N ASN A 184 19.47 4.20 10.00
CA ASN A 184 19.34 2.76 9.75
C ASN A 184 18.55 1.97 10.81
N SER A 185 17.61 2.62 11.49
CA SER A 185 16.69 1.91 12.38
C SER A 185 15.69 1.04 11.62
N ALA A 186 15.38 1.38 10.37
CA ALA A 186 14.31 0.77 9.55
C ALA A 186 12.92 0.78 10.22
N VAL A 187 12.80 1.44 11.37
CA VAL A 187 11.60 1.64 12.18
C VAL A 187 11.62 3.07 12.70
N VAL A 188 10.44 3.66 12.88
CA VAL A 188 10.33 5.03 13.37
C VAL A 188 10.60 5.07 14.87
N ILE A 189 11.56 5.91 15.27
CA ILE A 189 11.94 6.09 16.68
C ILE A 189 11.10 7.20 17.30
N GLU A 190 10.27 6.84 18.27
CA GLU A 190 9.39 7.75 19.00
C GLU A 190 10.17 8.57 20.02
N LYS A 191 11.03 7.89 20.79
CA LYS A 191 11.76 8.47 21.91
C LYS A 191 13.04 7.72 22.21
N ILE A 192 13.93 8.37 22.95
CA ILE A 192 15.09 7.75 23.57
C ILE A 192 15.04 7.87 25.08
N ILE A 193 15.62 6.91 25.80
CA ILE A 193 15.70 6.90 27.25
C ILE A 193 17.16 6.95 27.68
N ILE A 194 17.48 7.92 28.54
CA ILE A 194 18.79 8.09 29.19
C ILE A 194 18.54 8.26 30.69
N ASP A 195 19.15 7.41 31.52
CA ASP A 195 18.98 7.43 32.99
C ASP A 195 17.52 7.53 33.44
N ASP A 196 16.66 6.71 32.83
CA ASP A 196 15.20 6.65 33.05
C ASP A 196 14.40 7.92 32.69
N ASN A 197 15.02 8.90 32.03
CA ASN A 197 14.36 10.07 31.47
C ASN A 197 13.99 9.86 30.00
N ASP A 198 12.74 10.17 29.64
CA ASP A 198 12.23 10.09 28.28
C ASP A 198 12.53 11.38 27.50
N TYR A 199 13.10 11.24 26.31
CA TYR A 199 13.31 12.34 25.36
C TYR A 199 12.60 12.02 24.04
N LEU A 200 11.55 12.78 23.73
CA LEU A 200 10.75 12.59 22.51
C LEU A 200 11.48 13.08 21.27
N SER A 201 11.24 12.43 20.14
CA SER A 201 11.70 12.90 18.83
C SER A 201 11.08 14.26 18.50
N LEU A 202 11.89 15.15 17.97
CA LEU A 202 11.44 16.39 17.35
C LEU A 202 10.86 16.13 15.95
N PRO A 203 10.14 17.09 15.35
CA PRO A 203 9.58 16.95 14.00
C PRO A 203 10.60 16.73 12.88
N ASN A 204 11.87 17.10 13.09
CA ASN A 204 12.98 16.82 12.18
C ASN A 204 13.66 15.46 12.44
N SER A 205 13.10 14.62 13.31
CA SER A 205 13.66 13.31 13.70
C SER A 205 14.94 13.41 14.55
N HIS A 206 15.22 14.58 15.13
CA HIS A 206 16.34 14.78 16.03
C HIS A 206 15.89 14.65 17.50
N PHE A 207 16.85 14.41 18.38
CA PHE A 207 16.65 14.39 19.82
C PHE A 207 17.56 15.41 20.47
N ILE A 208 17.04 16.14 21.46
CA ILE A 208 17.86 17.02 22.30
C ILE A 208 17.93 16.40 23.69
N VAL A 209 19.14 16.10 24.12
CA VAL A 209 19.42 15.51 25.44
C VAL A 209 20.42 16.39 26.20
N PRO A 210 20.43 16.36 27.55
CA PRO A 210 21.44 17.08 28.31
C PRO A 210 22.84 16.52 28.01
N LEU A 211 23.82 17.42 27.99
CA LEU A 211 25.22 17.01 27.94
C LEU A 211 25.56 16.26 29.23
N GLN A 212 26.23 15.12 29.10
CA GLN A 212 26.70 14.33 30.23
C GLN A 212 28.19 14.05 30.10
N ASP A 213 28.90 14.12 31.23
CA ASP A 213 30.35 13.89 31.27
C ASP A 213 30.75 12.43 31.20
N ASN A 214 29.85 11.54 31.65
CA ASN A 214 30.06 10.11 31.64
C ASN A 214 29.52 9.47 30.37
N THR A 215 30.05 8.29 30.03
CA THR A 215 29.45 7.44 29.00
C THR A 215 28.09 6.93 29.47
N VAL A 216 27.10 6.99 28.59
CA VAL A 216 25.72 6.58 28.88
C VAL A 216 25.26 5.43 28.00
N ASN A 217 24.26 4.70 28.49
CA ASN A 217 23.52 3.73 27.68
C ASN A 217 22.19 4.36 27.27
N ILE A 218 21.91 4.34 25.96
CA ILE A 218 20.73 4.97 25.38
C ILE A 218 19.80 3.87 24.87
N LYS A 219 18.56 3.86 25.34
CA LYS A 219 17.51 2.96 24.82
C LYS A 219 16.73 3.70 23.74
N LEU A 220 16.71 3.16 22.53
CA LEU A 220 15.90 3.62 21.42
C LEU A 220 14.53 2.94 21.51
N ILE A 221 13.44 3.71 21.51
CA ILE A 221 12.08 3.20 21.59
C ILE A 221 11.35 3.51 20.29
N ALA A 222 10.97 2.48 19.55
CA ALA A 222 10.17 2.61 18.33
C ALA A 222 8.70 2.95 18.65
N VAL A 223 7.98 3.51 17.68
CA VAL A 223 6.54 3.86 17.81
C VAL A 223 5.68 2.66 18.22
N ASP A 224 6.06 1.45 17.80
CA ASP A 224 5.37 0.21 18.15
C ASP A 224 5.80 -0.40 19.51
N GLY A 225 6.68 0.30 20.25
CA GLY A 225 7.16 -0.07 21.57
C GLY A 225 8.39 -0.97 21.59
N ARG A 226 8.96 -1.37 20.44
CA ARG A 226 10.21 -2.14 20.41
C ARG A 226 11.39 -1.32 20.92
N ILE A 227 12.37 -2.00 21.49
CA ILE A 227 13.52 -1.40 22.15
C ILE A 227 14.81 -1.89 21.48
N CYS A 228 15.75 -0.98 21.26
CA CYS A 228 17.12 -1.28 20.85
C CYS A 228 18.10 -0.48 21.72
N ASN A 229 19.23 -1.08 22.11
CA ASN A 229 20.19 -0.43 23.00
C ASN A 229 21.44 0.03 22.25
N VAL A 230 21.87 1.26 22.53
CA VAL A 230 23.17 1.81 22.13
C VAL A 230 23.97 2.03 23.40
N ASN A 231 25.05 1.29 23.56
CA ASN A 231 25.85 1.30 24.80
C ASN A 231 27.09 2.16 24.64
N ASP A 232 27.67 2.56 25.77
CA ASP A 232 28.99 3.20 25.84
C ASP A 232 29.06 4.52 25.04
N VAL A 233 27.96 5.29 24.99
CA VAL A 233 27.85 6.53 24.21
C VAL A 233 28.51 7.69 24.97
N ASN A 234 29.48 8.35 24.32
CA ASN A 234 30.13 9.53 24.88
C ASN A 234 29.52 10.83 24.32
N LEU A 235 28.56 11.41 25.04
CA LEU A 235 27.89 12.64 24.62
C LEU A 235 28.81 13.87 24.54
N ASN A 236 30.03 13.80 25.10
CA ASN A 236 31.04 14.83 24.96
C ASN A 236 31.76 14.82 23.60
N LEU A 237 31.60 13.76 22.79
CA LEU A 237 32.23 13.63 21.48
C LEU A 237 31.19 13.65 20.36
N ILE A 238 31.49 14.41 19.30
CA ILE A 238 30.80 14.31 18.02
C ILE A 238 31.27 13.01 17.37
N GLY A 239 30.33 12.13 16.99
CA GLY A 239 30.68 10.84 16.43
C GLY A 239 29.49 9.93 16.19
N LEU A 240 29.81 8.75 15.64
CA LEU A 240 28.87 7.70 15.29
C LEU A 240 29.01 6.53 16.28
N TYR A 241 27.87 6.09 16.82
CA TYR A 241 27.77 4.99 17.78
C TYR A 241 26.87 3.91 17.21
N VAL A 242 27.42 2.70 17.08
CA VAL A 242 26.72 1.54 16.50
C VAL A 242 25.95 0.81 17.59
N ALA A 243 24.67 0.53 17.38
CA ALA A 243 23.94 -0.37 18.25
C ALA A 243 24.51 -1.79 18.16
N LYS A 244 24.60 -2.49 19.29
CA LYS A 244 25.08 -3.89 19.32
C LYS A 244 24.05 -4.86 18.76
N GLU A 245 22.79 -4.44 18.69
CA GLU A 245 21.63 -5.26 18.31
C GLU A 245 20.78 -4.52 17.28
N GLN A 246 19.90 -5.27 16.61
CA GLN A 246 18.88 -4.73 15.71
C GLN A 246 17.52 -4.78 16.40
N PHE A 247 16.58 -3.97 15.92
CA PHE A 247 15.19 -4.17 16.28
C PHE A 247 14.73 -5.57 15.89
N THR A 248 13.94 -6.20 16.77
CA THR A 248 13.38 -7.53 16.50
C THR A 248 12.48 -7.48 15.26
N HIS A 249 12.85 -8.24 14.23
CA HIS A 249 12.11 -8.28 12.97
C HIS A 249 10.84 -9.12 13.10
N ARG A 250 9.69 -8.55 12.71
CA ARG A 250 8.43 -9.28 12.63
C ARG A 250 8.27 -9.89 11.24
N LYS A 251 8.14 -11.22 11.16
CA LYS A 251 7.78 -11.88 9.90
C LYS A 251 6.28 -11.71 9.67
N VAL A 252 5.92 -10.82 8.75
CA VAL A 252 4.54 -10.62 8.29
C VAL A 252 4.49 -10.92 6.80
N ASN A 253 3.39 -11.52 6.35
CA ASN A 253 3.18 -11.78 4.93
C ASN A 253 3.19 -10.47 4.13
N SER A 254 3.72 -10.52 2.91
CA SER A 254 3.70 -9.36 2.02
C SER A 254 2.28 -9.08 1.52
N CYS A 255 1.97 -7.80 1.29
CA CYS A 255 0.70 -7.42 0.69
C CYS A 255 0.69 -7.81 -0.80
N PRO A 256 -0.37 -8.47 -1.30
CA PRO A 256 -0.52 -8.68 -2.74
C PRO A 256 -0.77 -7.33 -3.43
N PHE A 257 -0.44 -7.25 -4.72
CA PHE A 257 -0.88 -6.11 -5.54
C PHE A 257 -2.40 -6.17 -5.75
N MET A 258 -3.09 -5.08 -5.41
CA MET A 258 -4.56 -5.00 -5.42
C MET A 258 -5.05 -3.90 -6.38
N PRO A 259 -5.08 -4.17 -7.70
CA PRO A 259 -5.71 -3.25 -8.65
C PRO A 259 -7.23 -3.30 -8.55
N SER A 260 -7.88 -2.19 -8.91
CA SER A 260 -9.34 -2.11 -8.90
C SER A 260 -9.95 -3.17 -9.82
N THR A 261 -10.90 -3.93 -9.26
CA THR A 261 -11.72 -4.90 -10.00
C THR A 261 -12.86 -4.21 -10.76
N GLN A 262 -13.28 -3.01 -10.32
CA GLN A 262 -14.36 -2.26 -10.92
C GLN A 262 -13.80 -1.29 -11.97
N VAL A 263 -13.93 -1.65 -13.24
CA VAL A 263 -13.44 -0.84 -14.37
C VAL A 263 -14.38 0.34 -14.63
N TYR A 264 -15.69 0.09 -14.63
CA TYR A 264 -16.73 1.10 -14.77
C TYR A 264 -18.01 0.66 -14.07
N ILE A 265 -18.67 1.55 -13.34
CA ILE A 265 -20.01 1.34 -12.79
C ILE A 265 -20.83 2.61 -13.00
N ASN A 266 -22.11 2.45 -13.31
CA ASN A 266 -23.09 3.52 -13.43
C ASN A 266 -23.48 4.09 -12.04
N SER A 267 -22.49 4.64 -11.34
CA SER A 267 -22.64 5.23 -10.01
C SER A 267 -21.63 6.35 -9.82
N THR A 268 -21.95 7.27 -8.91
CA THR A 268 -21.03 8.30 -8.42
C THR A 268 -19.87 7.71 -7.62
N SER A 269 -20.02 6.48 -7.12
CA SER A 269 -19.02 5.75 -6.33
C SER A 269 -17.87 5.17 -7.16
N ARG A 270 -17.74 5.50 -8.44
CA ARG A 270 -16.66 4.98 -9.31
C ARG A 270 -15.33 5.67 -9.01
N GLU A 271 -14.23 5.00 -9.33
CA GLU A 271 -12.90 5.61 -9.28
C GLU A 271 -12.81 6.80 -10.23
N GLN A 272 -12.48 7.98 -9.69
CA GLN A 272 -12.36 9.23 -10.45
C GLN A 272 -10.92 9.74 -10.52
N SER A 273 -10.01 9.18 -9.72
CA SER A 273 -8.61 9.57 -9.71
C SER A 273 -7.98 9.29 -11.07
N SER A 274 -7.35 10.29 -11.67
CA SER A 274 -6.69 10.18 -12.98
C SER A 274 -5.54 9.16 -12.98
N PHE A 275 -5.03 8.78 -11.80
CA PHE A 275 -3.97 7.78 -11.63
C PHE A 275 -4.47 6.34 -11.67
N PHE A 276 -5.75 6.12 -11.36
CA PHE A 276 -6.34 4.77 -11.21
C PHE A 276 -7.55 4.54 -12.10
N LYS A 277 -8.08 5.59 -12.74
CA LYS A 277 -9.25 5.49 -13.60
C LYS A 277 -8.91 4.85 -14.94
N TRP A 278 -9.77 3.93 -15.38
CA TRP A 278 -9.72 3.36 -16.72
C TRP A 278 -10.16 4.39 -17.77
N ILE A 279 -9.47 4.39 -18.91
CA ILE A 279 -9.78 5.29 -20.03
C ILE A 279 -10.53 4.50 -21.11
N PHE A 280 -11.64 5.06 -21.58
CA PHE A 280 -12.51 4.45 -22.57
C PHE A 280 -12.34 5.11 -23.93
N ASN A 281 -12.26 4.28 -24.96
CA ASN A 281 -11.94 4.69 -26.31
C ASN A 281 -12.82 3.93 -27.31
N GLN A 282 -13.28 4.64 -28.33
CA GLN A 282 -13.78 4.04 -29.56
C GLN A 282 -12.63 4.01 -30.58
N VAL A 283 -12.35 2.84 -31.14
CA VAL A 283 -11.37 2.69 -32.23
C VAL A 283 -12.11 2.53 -33.55
N ASN A 284 -11.78 3.41 -34.49
CA ASN A 284 -12.34 3.43 -35.83
C ASN A 284 -11.58 2.50 -36.78
N MET A 285 -12.12 2.28 -37.99
CA MET A 285 -11.51 1.37 -38.98
C MET A 285 -10.15 1.85 -39.49
N ASP A 286 -9.88 3.16 -39.42
CA ASP A 286 -8.60 3.79 -39.75
C ASP A 286 -7.59 3.79 -38.59
N TYR A 287 -7.91 3.08 -37.50
CA TYR A 287 -7.14 3.02 -36.25
C TYR A 287 -7.07 4.33 -35.45
N SER A 288 -7.83 5.36 -35.86
CA SER A 288 -7.98 6.56 -35.04
C SER A 288 -8.71 6.23 -33.73
N ILE A 289 -8.23 6.84 -32.64
CA ILE A 289 -8.83 6.72 -31.32
C ILE A 289 -9.69 7.93 -31.03
N LYS A 290 -10.96 7.69 -30.72
CA LYS A 290 -11.88 8.68 -30.16
C LYS A 290 -12.07 8.40 -28.68
N ARG A 291 -11.59 9.29 -27.82
CA ARG A 291 -11.80 9.18 -26.37
C ARG A 291 -13.28 9.33 -26.04
N LEU A 292 -13.79 8.41 -25.23
CA LEU A 292 -15.17 8.41 -24.78
C LEU A 292 -15.26 9.07 -23.40
N ASN A 293 -16.34 9.80 -23.19
CA ASN A 293 -16.65 10.38 -21.88
C ASN A 293 -17.45 9.36 -21.07
N ASP A 294 -17.00 9.09 -19.84
CA ASP A 294 -17.73 8.29 -18.88
C ASP A 294 -18.55 9.19 -17.94
N THR A 295 -19.84 8.91 -17.82
CA THR A 295 -20.76 9.63 -16.92
C THR A 295 -21.22 8.72 -15.78
N ASP A 296 -22.01 9.28 -14.86
CA ASP A 296 -22.63 8.50 -13.77
C ASP A 296 -23.72 7.54 -14.27
N GLN A 297 -24.13 7.64 -15.54
CA GLN A 297 -25.21 6.84 -16.12
C GLN A 297 -24.72 5.78 -17.09
N SER A 298 -23.83 6.16 -18.01
CA SER A 298 -23.23 5.27 -19.00
C SER A 298 -21.95 5.83 -19.61
N ILE A 299 -21.22 4.95 -20.29
CA ILE A 299 -20.31 5.35 -21.38
C ILE A 299 -21.10 5.24 -22.67
N HIS A 300 -21.46 6.39 -23.22
CA HIS A 300 -22.32 6.51 -24.40
C HIS A 300 -21.50 6.75 -25.67
N PHE A 301 -21.74 5.98 -26.73
CA PHE A 301 -21.13 6.22 -28.04
C PHE A 301 -21.97 5.66 -29.19
N VAL A 302 -21.74 6.19 -30.39
CA VAL A 302 -22.45 5.80 -31.61
C VAL A 302 -21.50 5.16 -32.60
N ALA A 303 -21.90 4.03 -33.17
CA ALA A 303 -21.16 3.37 -34.24
C ALA A 303 -21.11 4.25 -35.49
N GLU A 304 -19.93 4.72 -35.87
CA GLU A 304 -19.72 5.51 -37.09
C GLU A 304 -19.51 4.63 -38.32
N ASN A 305 -19.11 3.37 -38.10
CA ASN A 305 -18.66 2.43 -39.13
C ASN A 305 -19.33 1.07 -38.96
N ALA A 306 -19.24 0.22 -39.98
CA ALA A 306 -19.75 -1.16 -39.94
C ALA A 306 -19.00 -2.08 -38.94
N ARG A 307 -17.89 -1.58 -38.38
CA ARG A 307 -17.13 -2.21 -37.31
C ARG A 307 -16.85 -1.15 -36.26
N THR A 308 -17.13 -1.48 -35.01
CA THR A 308 -16.90 -0.60 -33.87
C THR A 308 -16.17 -1.36 -32.78
N THR A 309 -15.10 -0.76 -32.25
CA THR A 309 -14.31 -1.36 -31.18
C THR A 309 -14.38 -0.48 -29.95
N LEU A 310 -14.83 -1.05 -28.84
CA LEU A 310 -14.72 -0.47 -27.51
C LEU A 310 -13.40 -0.91 -26.90
N GLY A 311 -12.46 0.02 -26.75
CA GLY A 311 -11.21 -0.17 -26.03
C GLY A 311 -11.28 0.46 -24.65
N PHE A 312 -10.70 -0.21 -23.65
CA PHE A 312 -10.47 0.37 -22.34
C PHE A 312 -9.07 0.04 -21.83
N GLY A 313 -8.40 1.07 -21.34
CA GLY A 313 -6.99 1.03 -20.93
C GLY A 313 -6.81 1.41 -19.46
N TYR A 314 -6.04 0.61 -18.74
CA TYR A 314 -5.57 0.95 -17.39
C TYR A 314 -4.30 1.79 -17.48
N PRO A 315 -4.06 2.75 -16.57
CA PRO A 315 -2.86 3.56 -16.63
C PRO A 315 -1.53 2.81 -16.45
N THR A 316 -1.58 1.61 -15.87
CA THR A 316 -0.40 0.79 -15.55
C THR A 316 -0.55 -0.59 -16.20
N VAL A 317 0.54 -1.16 -16.72
CA VAL A 317 0.54 -2.57 -17.16
C VAL A 317 0.44 -3.52 -15.98
N ILE A 318 -0.34 -4.58 -16.10
CA ILE A 318 -0.57 -5.55 -15.03
C ILE A 318 -0.51 -6.98 -15.57
N LYS A 319 -0.16 -7.95 -14.72
CA LYS A 319 -0.24 -9.37 -15.05
C LYS A 319 -1.69 -9.85 -15.05
N MET A 320 -2.45 -9.43 -16.06
CA MET A 320 -3.90 -9.58 -16.11
C MET A 320 -4.35 -11.04 -15.98
N TYR A 321 -3.63 -11.99 -16.60
CA TYR A 321 -3.89 -13.41 -16.43
C TYR A 321 -3.63 -13.91 -14.99
N GLU A 322 -2.62 -13.43 -14.27
CA GLU A 322 -2.38 -13.90 -12.90
C GLU A 322 -3.45 -13.37 -11.92
N LEU A 323 -3.92 -12.15 -12.15
CA LEU A 323 -4.84 -11.43 -11.29
C LEU A 323 -6.31 -11.79 -11.53
N PHE A 324 -6.71 -11.90 -12.80
CA PHE A 324 -8.12 -11.95 -13.18
C PHE A 324 -8.45 -13.16 -14.06
N SER A 325 -9.66 -13.67 -13.88
CA SER A 325 -10.19 -14.82 -14.62
C SER A 325 -11.08 -14.38 -15.78
N LEU A 326 -11.91 -13.35 -15.55
CA LEU A 326 -12.94 -12.92 -16.47
C LEU A 326 -13.03 -11.39 -16.52
N VAL A 327 -13.38 -10.87 -17.68
CA VAL A 327 -13.90 -9.51 -17.86
C VAL A 327 -15.38 -9.63 -18.19
N ILE A 328 -16.23 -8.88 -17.51
CA ILE A 328 -17.67 -8.81 -17.78
C ILE A 328 -18.01 -7.40 -18.21
N VAL A 329 -18.63 -7.26 -19.39
CA VAL A 329 -19.13 -6.00 -19.91
C VAL A 329 -20.63 -6.11 -20.10
N GLU A 330 -21.38 -5.17 -19.53
CA GLU A 330 -22.84 -5.06 -19.63
C GLU A 330 -23.20 -3.74 -20.29
N MET A 331 -23.96 -3.82 -21.38
CA MET A 331 -24.32 -2.67 -22.20
C MET A 331 -25.77 -2.76 -22.68
N GLU A 332 -26.39 -1.61 -22.85
CA GLU A 332 -27.64 -1.44 -23.58
C GLU A 332 -27.33 -0.92 -24.98
N VAL A 333 -28.08 -1.40 -25.96
CA VAL A 333 -27.88 -1.06 -27.36
C VAL A 333 -29.21 -0.69 -27.99
N GLU A 334 -29.25 0.46 -28.67
CA GLU A 334 -30.38 0.92 -29.47
C GLU A 334 -30.05 0.86 -30.97
N GLY A 335 -30.99 0.34 -31.76
CA GLY A 335 -30.88 0.14 -33.20
C GLY A 335 -30.77 -1.34 -33.57
N ASN A 336 -29.81 -1.69 -34.42
CA ASN A 336 -29.61 -3.07 -34.86
C ASN A 336 -28.77 -3.85 -33.85
N LEU A 337 -29.15 -5.11 -33.59
CA LEU A 337 -28.37 -6.00 -32.72
C LEU A 337 -26.93 -6.19 -33.28
N PRO A 338 -25.90 -5.69 -32.60
CA PRO A 338 -24.52 -5.88 -33.02
C PRO A 338 -24.11 -7.34 -32.88
N LYS A 339 -23.23 -7.78 -33.79
CA LYS A 339 -22.61 -9.11 -33.70
C LYS A 339 -21.21 -8.97 -33.16
N TYR A 340 -20.90 -9.66 -32.05
CA TYR A 340 -19.53 -9.75 -31.57
C TYR A 340 -18.61 -10.35 -32.65
N ALA A 341 -17.44 -9.75 -32.85
CA ALA A 341 -16.48 -10.18 -33.86
C ALA A 341 -15.27 -10.87 -33.20
N PHE A 342 -14.53 -10.14 -32.38
CA PHE A 342 -13.34 -10.62 -31.68
C PHE A 342 -12.98 -9.67 -30.53
N SER A 343 -12.01 -10.07 -29.73
CA SER A 343 -11.42 -9.25 -28.67
C SER A 343 -9.91 -9.31 -28.75
N THR A 344 -9.26 -8.28 -28.22
CA THR A 344 -7.81 -8.24 -28.10
C THR A 344 -7.40 -7.79 -26.70
N LEU A 345 -6.28 -8.32 -26.23
CA LEU A 345 -5.61 -7.93 -25.00
C LEU A 345 -4.18 -7.53 -25.35
N GLY A 346 -3.72 -6.42 -24.78
CA GLY A 346 -2.42 -5.85 -25.13
C GLY A 346 -1.89 -4.89 -24.09
N HIS A 347 -0.80 -4.23 -24.45
CA HIS A 347 -0.30 -3.08 -23.72
C HIS A 347 -0.12 -1.89 -24.65
N GLY A 348 -0.25 -0.69 -24.09
CA GLY A 348 -0.04 0.55 -24.84
C GLY A 348 -0.27 1.77 -23.97
N ASN A 349 0.07 2.93 -24.51
CA ASN A 349 -0.17 4.19 -23.83
C ASN A 349 -1.64 4.58 -24.03
N GLN A 350 -2.43 4.53 -22.95
CA GLN A 350 -3.84 4.91 -22.95
C GLN A 350 -4.10 6.38 -23.32
N PHE A 351 -3.05 7.22 -23.30
CA PHE A 351 -3.09 8.61 -23.77
C PHE A 351 -2.62 8.77 -25.22
N GLY A 352 -2.28 7.67 -25.89
CA GLY A 352 -1.91 7.64 -27.30
C GLY A 352 -3.06 8.09 -28.21
N LYS A 353 -2.70 8.53 -29.42
CA LYS A 353 -3.67 9.04 -30.41
C LYS A 353 -4.09 7.98 -31.43
N SER A 354 -3.34 6.88 -31.51
CA SER A 354 -3.52 5.82 -32.49
C SER A 354 -3.56 4.45 -31.82
N ALA A 355 -4.45 3.58 -32.29
CA ALA A 355 -4.48 2.18 -31.83
C ALA A 355 -3.26 1.38 -32.32
N LEU A 356 -2.50 1.91 -33.30
CA LEU A 356 -1.24 1.33 -33.76
C LEU A 356 -0.11 1.47 -32.74
N ASP A 357 -0.25 2.38 -31.78
CA ASP A 357 0.73 2.58 -30.71
C ASP A 357 0.63 1.48 -29.62
N ALA A 358 -0.41 0.64 -29.69
CA ALA A 358 -0.61 -0.49 -28.80
C ALA A 358 -0.07 -1.79 -29.39
N VAL A 359 0.52 -2.62 -28.52
CA VAL A 359 1.01 -3.95 -28.85
C VAL A 359 -0.01 -4.98 -28.35
N PHE A 360 -0.69 -5.65 -29.27
CA PHE A 360 -1.65 -6.71 -28.96
C PHE A 360 -0.93 -8.06 -28.79
N VAL A 361 -0.75 -8.45 -27.53
CA VAL A 361 -0.14 -9.73 -27.15
C VAL A 361 -1.08 -10.90 -27.42
N CYS A 362 -2.39 -10.65 -27.31
CA CYS A 362 -3.42 -11.66 -27.47
C CYS A 362 -4.54 -11.18 -28.38
N ASN A 363 -4.63 -11.78 -29.56
CA ASN A 363 -5.61 -11.45 -30.59
C ASN A 363 -6.35 -12.67 -31.15
N THR A 364 -6.06 -13.87 -30.64
CA THR A 364 -6.67 -15.13 -31.09
C THR A 364 -7.01 -16.03 -29.90
N ASN A 365 -8.00 -16.91 -30.09
CA ASN A 365 -8.39 -17.94 -29.13
C ASN A 365 -8.75 -17.42 -27.73
N ILE A 366 -9.32 -16.21 -27.64
CA ILE A 366 -9.88 -15.69 -26.38
C ILE A 366 -11.31 -16.21 -26.26
N PRO A 367 -11.64 -17.04 -25.25
CA PRO A 367 -13.00 -17.54 -25.08
C PRO A 367 -13.94 -16.40 -24.68
N VAL A 368 -15.01 -16.21 -25.45
CA VAL A 368 -16.01 -15.18 -25.19
C VAL A 368 -17.41 -15.77 -25.26
N GLU A 369 -18.21 -15.50 -24.22
CA GLU A 369 -19.64 -15.76 -24.20
C GLU A 369 -20.39 -14.44 -24.38
N VAL A 370 -21.37 -14.42 -25.26
CA VAL A 370 -22.22 -13.25 -25.51
C VAL A 370 -23.66 -13.64 -25.28
N LEU A 371 -24.29 -12.97 -24.31
CA LEU A 371 -25.72 -13.09 -24.05
C LEU A 371 -26.41 -11.83 -24.57
N ASN A 372 -27.39 -12.04 -25.44
CA ASN A 372 -28.22 -10.98 -26.00
C ASN A 372 -29.66 -11.17 -25.51
N ILE A 373 -30.23 -10.15 -24.88
CA ILE A 373 -31.62 -10.12 -24.43
C ILE A 373 -32.32 -8.99 -25.16
N LYS A 374 -33.29 -9.31 -26.01
CA LYS A 374 -34.14 -8.31 -26.68
C LYS A 374 -35.10 -7.72 -25.63
N LYS A 375 -35.09 -6.39 -25.48
CA LYS A 375 -36.02 -5.66 -24.60
C LYS A 375 -37.27 -5.23 -25.36
N ASP A 376 -37.07 -4.68 -26.56
CA ASP A 376 -38.12 -4.32 -27.52
C ASP A 376 -37.59 -4.41 -28.96
N GLU A 377 -38.30 -3.86 -29.94
CA GLU A 377 -37.92 -3.97 -31.36
C GLU A 377 -36.53 -3.40 -31.68
N THR A 378 -36.14 -2.32 -31.00
CA THR A 378 -34.90 -1.58 -31.27
C THR A 378 -33.91 -1.61 -30.10
N HIS A 379 -34.30 -2.10 -28.93
CA HIS A 379 -33.44 -2.11 -27.74
C HIS A 379 -33.04 -3.53 -27.31
N TYR A 380 -31.74 -3.67 -27.02
CA TYR A 380 -31.12 -4.93 -26.60
C TYR A 380 -30.25 -4.70 -25.37
N PHE A 381 -30.25 -5.67 -24.46
CA PHE A 381 -29.23 -5.80 -23.43
C PHE A 381 -28.21 -6.83 -23.87
N ILE A 382 -26.93 -6.48 -23.78
CA ILE A 382 -25.82 -7.34 -24.17
C ILE A 382 -24.89 -7.51 -22.98
N LYS A 383 -24.59 -8.77 -22.65
CA LYS A 383 -23.58 -9.14 -21.67
C LYS A 383 -22.49 -9.95 -22.34
N VAL A 384 -21.28 -9.40 -22.35
CA VAL A 384 -20.07 -10.04 -22.87
C VAL A 384 -19.24 -10.53 -21.71
N LYS A 385 -18.93 -11.83 -21.68
CA LYS A 385 -17.97 -12.43 -20.74
C LYS A 385 -16.74 -12.87 -21.50
N LEU A 386 -15.60 -12.26 -21.22
CA LEU A 386 -14.32 -12.58 -21.83
C LEU A 386 -13.45 -13.32 -20.81
N SER A 387 -13.04 -14.55 -21.12
CA SER A 387 -12.11 -15.30 -20.28
C SER A 387 -10.69 -14.93 -20.61
N ILE A 388 -9.87 -14.59 -19.61
CA ILE A 388 -8.46 -14.23 -19.82
C ILE A 388 -7.65 -15.54 -19.89
N PRO A 389 -7.15 -15.93 -21.07
CA PRO A 389 -6.57 -17.25 -21.25
C PRO A 389 -5.07 -17.27 -20.87
N LYS A 390 -4.54 -18.47 -20.61
CA LYS A 390 -3.17 -18.67 -20.10
C LYS A 390 -2.08 -18.20 -21.04
N HIS A 391 -2.31 -18.28 -22.36
CA HIS A 391 -1.35 -17.79 -23.34
C HIS A 391 -1.23 -16.26 -23.38
N CYS A 392 -2.15 -15.53 -22.76
CA CYS A 392 -2.02 -14.08 -22.53
C CYS A 392 -1.15 -13.76 -21.31
N TYR A 393 -0.07 -14.52 -21.14
CA TYR A 393 0.91 -14.29 -20.10
C TYR A 393 1.77 -13.09 -20.48
N GLY A 394 1.67 -12.02 -19.71
CA GLY A 394 2.41 -10.79 -19.96
C GLY A 394 1.86 -9.62 -19.15
N TYR A 395 2.51 -8.47 -19.31
CA TYR A 395 2.08 -7.21 -18.75
C TYR A 395 1.13 -6.53 -19.75
N LEU A 396 -0.12 -6.39 -19.36
CA LEU A 396 -1.22 -5.93 -20.21
C LEU A 396 -1.96 -4.81 -19.49
N ASN A 397 -2.38 -3.78 -20.21
CA ASN A 397 -3.27 -2.74 -19.69
C ASN A 397 -4.43 -2.40 -20.62
N VAL A 398 -4.47 -2.96 -21.84
CA VAL A 398 -5.50 -2.65 -22.83
C VAL A 398 -6.37 -3.87 -23.08
N ILE A 399 -7.68 -3.67 -23.03
CA ILE A 399 -8.70 -4.63 -23.43
C ILE A 399 -9.54 -3.98 -24.52
N ALA A 400 -9.76 -4.67 -25.63
CA ALA A 400 -10.64 -4.18 -26.70
C ALA A 400 -11.63 -5.24 -27.16
N LEU A 401 -12.89 -4.82 -27.32
CA LEU A 401 -14.02 -5.62 -27.78
C LEU A 401 -14.51 -5.05 -29.10
N THR A 402 -14.51 -5.87 -30.15
CA THR A 402 -14.91 -5.46 -31.49
C THR A 402 -16.24 -6.09 -31.88
N PHE A 403 -17.13 -5.27 -32.43
CA PHE A 403 -18.45 -5.65 -32.91
C PHE A 403 -18.60 -5.29 -34.39
N VAL A 404 -19.32 -6.13 -35.12
CA VAL A 404 -19.91 -5.79 -36.42
C VAL A 404 -21.23 -5.09 -36.16
N THR A 405 -21.37 -3.87 -36.66
CA THR A 405 -22.44 -2.92 -36.34
C THR A 405 -23.03 -2.34 -37.62
N VAL A 406 -24.20 -1.72 -37.51
CA VAL A 406 -24.71 -0.82 -38.54
C VAL A 406 -24.40 0.62 -38.09
N PRO A 407 -23.88 1.50 -38.96
CA PRO A 407 -23.69 2.91 -38.62
C PRO A 407 -24.97 3.52 -38.02
N GLY A 408 -24.83 4.29 -36.94
CA GLY A 408 -25.95 4.83 -36.17
C GLY A 408 -26.42 3.97 -35.00
N THR A 409 -25.91 2.73 -34.83
CA THR A 409 -26.19 1.92 -33.63
C THR A 409 -25.60 2.59 -32.39
N ILE A 410 -26.41 2.73 -31.34
CA ILE A 410 -26.04 3.44 -30.11
C ILE A 410 -25.66 2.42 -29.05
N PHE A 411 -24.55 2.65 -28.36
CA PHE A 411 -24.07 1.83 -27.25
C PHE A 411 -24.07 2.64 -25.95
N ASP A 412 -24.67 2.06 -24.92
CA ASP A 412 -24.65 2.58 -23.55
C ASP A 412 -24.08 1.52 -22.61
N VAL A 413 -22.77 1.60 -22.34
CA VAL A 413 -22.12 0.68 -21.40
C VAL A 413 -22.52 1.08 -19.98
N LYS A 414 -23.07 0.13 -19.22
CA LYS A 414 -23.56 0.34 -17.85
C LYS A 414 -22.59 -0.16 -16.79
N ASN A 415 -21.84 -1.22 -17.09
CA ASN A 415 -20.95 -1.85 -16.12
C ASN A 415 -19.81 -2.60 -16.82
N ILE A 416 -18.59 -2.47 -16.28
CA ILE A 416 -17.43 -3.28 -16.63
C ILE A 416 -16.75 -3.73 -15.35
N THR A 417 -16.59 -5.05 -15.18
CA THR A 417 -15.99 -5.65 -13.98
C THR A 417 -14.96 -6.72 -14.35
N LEU A 418 -13.86 -6.75 -13.60
CA LEU A 418 -12.84 -7.80 -13.63
C LEU A 418 -13.07 -8.77 -12.47
N ILE A 419 -13.17 -10.06 -12.77
CA ILE A 419 -13.37 -11.09 -11.76
C ILE A 419 -12.01 -11.64 -11.33
N PRO A 420 -11.60 -11.47 -10.05
CA PRO A 420 -10.30 -11.94 -9.59
C PRO A 420 -10.20 -13.47 -9.60
N LYS A 421 -9.01 -14.01 -9.85
CA LYS A 421 -8.74 -15.47 -9.78
C LYS A 421 -8.70 -15.99 -8.36
N LYS A 422 -8.22 -15.17 -7.43
CA LYS A 422 -8.14 -15.46 -6.01
C LYS A 422 -8.85 -14.32 -5.29
N GLN A 423 -9.76 -14.65 -4.39
CA GLN A 423 -10.17 -13.67 -3.38
C GLN A 423 -8.96 -13.46 -2.46
N ASN A 424 -8.45 -12.22 -2.45
CA ASN A 424 -7.43 -11.86 -1.48
C ASN A 424 -8.10 -11.87 -0.10
N ASN A 425 -7.65 -12.75 0.80
CA ASN A 425 -8.10 -12.76 2.20
C ASN A 425 -7.54 -11.58 3.02
N VAL A 426 -7.03 -10.56 2.32
CA VAL A 426 -6.35 -9.40 2.88
C VAL A 426 -7.34 -8.24 2.83
N THR A 427 -7.57 -7.59 3.97
CA THR A 427 -8.39 -6.39 4.02
C THR A 427 -7.70 -5.26 3.27
N GLU A 428 -8.46 -4.62 2.39
CA GLU A 428 -8.03 -3.42 1.68
C GLU A 428 -8.19 -2.18 2.57
N CYS A 429 -7.10 -1.46 2.81
CA CYS A 429 -7.07 -0.33 3.72
C CYS A 429 -6.83 0.99 2.98
N GLY A 430 -7.35 2.10 3.52
CA GLY A 430 -7.07 3.43 3.00
C GLY A 430 -5.86 4.09 3.65
N VAL A 431 -5.56 5.31 3.21
CA VAL A 431 -4.42 6.12 3.67
C VAL A 431 -4.50 6.47 5.17
N GLU A 432 -5.69 6.46 5.75
CA GLU A 432 -5.89 6.64 7.19
C GLU A 432 -5.14 5.60 8.03
N SER A 433 -4.95 4.38 7.48
CA SER A 433 -4.23 3.28 8.13
C SER A 433 -2.73 3.51 8.19
N PHE A 434 -2.24 4.60 7.60
CA PHE A 434 -0.85 5.03 7.71
C PHE A 434 -0.58 5.71 9.06
N ASP A 435 -1.58 6.36 9.69
CA ASP A 435 -1.42 7.20 10.87
C ASP A 435 -2.11 6.60 12.10
N CYS A 436 -1.52 6.78 13.28
CA CYS A 436 -2.07 6.35 14.55
C CYS A 436 -3.27 7.14 15.04
N GLN A 437 -3.61 8.28 14.44
CA GLN A 437 -4.82 9.06 14.76
C GLN A 437 -4.94 9.33 16.27
N TYR A 438 -3.81 9.65 16.91
CA TYR A 438 -3.70 9.93 18.35
C TYR A 438 -4.08 8.77 19.28
N THR A 439 -4.10 7.54 18.77
CA THR A 439 -4.25 6.33 19.60
C THR A 439 -2.94 5.99 20.31
N GLU A 440 -3.04 5.28 21.44
CA GLU A 440 -1.90 4.83 22.26
C GLU A 440 -1.44 3.41 21.89
N CYS A 441 -2.37 2.58 21.44
CA CYS A 441 -2.16 1.16 21.21
C CYS A 441 -3.00 0.65 20.04
N THR A 442 -2.55 -0.45 19.43
CA THR A 442 -3.29 -1.10 18.35
C THR A 442 -4.26 -2.14 18.89
N ASP A 443 -5.56 -1.93 18.71
CA ASP A 443 -6.60 -2.90 19.07
C ASP A 443 -6.84 -3.86 17.89
N SER A 444 -6.67 -5.16 18.10
CA SER A 444 -6.88 -6.18 17.05
C SER A 444 -8.32 -6.72 17.01
N ASN A 445 -9.13 -6.45 18.03
CA ASN A 445 -10.37 -7.19 18.28
C ASN A 445 -11.63 -6.30 18.46
N THR A 446 -11.51 -5.00 18.69
CA THR A 446 -12.68 -4.12 18.78
C THR A 446 -12.93 -3.33 17.50
N ILE A 447 -14.21 -3.03 17.25
CA ILE A 447 -14.62 -2.06 16.23
C ILE A 447 -14.27 -0.68 16.76
N ASN A 448 -13.10 -0.17 16.38
CA ASN A 448 -12.77 1.24 16.60
C ASN A 448 -13.50 2.06 15.52
N PRO A 449 -14.23 3.14 15.86
CA PRO A 449 -14.83 4.01 14.85
C PRO A 449 -13.81 4.63 13.88
N LEU A 450 -12.52 4.67 14.25
CA LEU A 450 -11.45 5.29 13.46
C LEU A 450 -10.91 4.40 12.34
N PHE A 451 -10.95 3.08 12.49
CA PHE A 451 -10.33 2.14 11.54
C PHE A 451 -11.28 0.99 11.23
N SER A 452 -11.34 0.61 9.95
CA SER A 452 -12.02 -0.60 9.55
C SER A 452 -11.30 -1.85 10.09
N ARG A 453 -12.04 -2.94 10.25
CA ARG A 453 -11.50 -4.18 10.81
C ARG A 453 -10.34 -4.71 9.96
N GLY A 454 -9.16 -4.83 10.57
CA GLY A 454 -7.94 -5.29 9.89
C GLY A 454 -7.10 -4.15 9.29
N CYS A 455 -7.51 -2.90 9.45
CA CYS A 455 -6.82 -1.72 8.94
C CYS A 455 -6.21 -0.86 10.05
N PHE A 456 -5.76 -1.50 11.13
CA PHE A 456 -5.22 -0.80 12.27
C PHE A 456 -3.71 -0.55 12.10
N PRO A 457 -3.24 0.70 12.20
CA PRO A 457 -1.82 1.02 12.17
C PRO A 457 -1.10 0.50 13.42
N ARG A 458 0.23 0.42 13.34
CA ARG A 458 1.09 0.01 14.45
C ARG A 458 1.37 1.19 15.39
N CYS A 459 0.55 1.32 16.42
CA CYS A 459 0.58 2.46 17.34
C CYS A 459 1.18 2.14 18.70
N GLY A 460 1.46 0.87 18.96
CA GLY A 460 2.07 0.41 20.21
C GLY A 460 1.24 -0.65 20.91
N SER A 461 1.73 -1.08 22.06
CA SER A 461 1.08 -2.04 22.94
C SER A 461 1.01 -1.50 24.36
N CYS A 462 0.01 -1.97 25.10
CA CYS A 462 -0.19 -1.53 26.48
C CYS A 462 0.81 -2.18 27.43
N ARG A 463 1.17 -1.45 28.50
CA ARG A 463 1.97 -1.99 29.59
C ARG A 463 1.24 -3.15 30.28
N ASN A 464 2.02 -4.03 30.92
CA ASN A 464 1.49 -5.18 31.66
C ASN A 464 0.35 -4.76 32.62
N GLY A 465 -0.76 -5.50 32.59
CA GLY A 465 -1.96 -5.22 33.39
C GLY A 465 -2.95 -4.23 32.76
N LEU A 466 -2.64 -3.71 31.58
CA LEU A 466 -3.55 -2.91 30.76
C LEU A 466 -3.85 -3.63 29.44
N ILE A 467 -5.09 -3.51 28.97
CA ILE A 467 -5.52 -3.98 27.65
C ILE A 467 -5.77 -2.78 26.75
N CYS A 468 -5.53 -2.96 25.44
CA CYS A 468 -5.93 -1.96 24.47
C CYS A 468 -7.44 -2.04 24.26
N SER A 469 -8.13 -0.93 24.46
CA SER A 469 -9.56 -0.81 24.20
C SER A 469 -9.83 0.51 23.50
N SER A 470 -10.36 0.44 22.28
CA SER A 470 -10.62 1.62 21.44
C SER A 470 -9.39 2.52 21.26
N GLY A 471 -8.20 1.91 21.13
CA GLY A 471 -6.94 2.63 20.94
C GLY A 471 -6.38 3.30 22.19
N LYS A 472 -6.87 2.98 23.40
CA LYS A 472 -6.31 3.44 24.68
C LYS A 472 -5.97 2.28 25.59
N CYS A 473 -4.94 2.44 26.41
CA CYS A 473 -4.59 1.45 27.42
C CYS A 473 -5.46 1.62 28.67
N VAL A 474 -6.36 0.66 28.89
CA VAL A 474 -7.27 0.64 30.03
C VAL A 474 -6.97 -0.55 30.92
N LYS A 475 -7.25 -0.42 32.22
CA LYS A 475 -7.12 -1.55 33.14
C LYS A 475 -8.07 -2.66 32.72
N GLU A 476 -7.55 -3.89 32.69
CA GLU A 476 -8.37 -5.06 32.41
C GLU A 476 -9.46 -5.19 33.48
N ILE A 477 -10.72 -5.02 33.09
CA ILE A 477 -11.85 -5.23 34.00
C ILE A 477 -12.05 -6.74 34.09
N SER A 478 -11.41 -7.35 35.10
CA SER A 478 -11.61 -8.75 35.44
C SER A 478 -13.05 -8.93 35.96
N TYR A 479 -13.97 -9.37 35.09
CA TYR A 479 -15.23 -9.96 35.53
C TYR A 479 -14.96 -11.36 36.08
N ASN A 480 -14.40 -11.42 37.29
CA ASN A 480 -14.11 -12.66 37.98
C ASN A 480 -15.43 -13.31 38.41
N SER A 481 -16.06 -14.05 37.51
CA SER A 481 -17.30 -14.82 37.76
C SER A 481 -17.03 -16.32 37.97
N ARG A 482 -15.77 -16.73 38.20
CA ARG A 482 -15.42 -18.12 38.47
C ARG A 482 -14.74 -18.31 39.82
N SER A 483 -15.50 -18.91 40.75
CA SER A 483 -15.01 -19.79 41.81
C SER A 483 -14.17 -20.92 41.19
N SER A 484 -12.90 -20.63 40.88
CA SER A 484 -11.99 -21.54 40.19
C SER A 484 -11.34 -22.56 41.12
N THR A 485 -11.51 -22.44 42.43
CA THR A 485 -10.99 -23.39 43.42
C THR A 485 -11.74 -24.72 43.40
N ILE A 486 -13.05 -24.74 43.12
CA ILE A 486 -13.84 -25.99 43.16
C ILE A 486 -13.58 -26.86 41.91
N SER A 487 -13.43 -26.26 40.73
CA SER A 487 -13.18 -26.98 39.47
C SER A 487 -11.81 -27.64 39.42
N VAL A 488 -10.78 -26.99 39.96
CA VAL A 488 -9.40 -27.53 39.94
C VAL A 488 -9.24 -28.61 41.01
N LEU A 489 -9.88 -28.45 42.18
CA LEU A 489 -9.87 -29.45 43.24
C LEU A 489 -10.60 -30.73 42.81
N SER A 490 -11.74 -30.61 42.11
CA SER A 490 -12.49 -31.76 41.60
C SER A 490 -11.73 -32.52 40.52
N TYR A 491 -11.01 -31.83 39.61
CA TYR A 491 -10.13 -32.48 38.65
C TYR A 491 -8.94 -33.16 39.32
N MET A 492 -8.30 -32.53 40.32
CA MET A 492 -7.20 -33.15 41.07
C MET A 492 -7.65 -34.40 41.82
N ILE A 493 -8.79 -34.35 42.53
CA ILE A 493 -9.37 -35.50 43.23
C ILE A 493 -9.68 -36.63 42.24
N PHE A 494 -10.24 -36.31 41.06
CA PHE A 494 -10.54 -37.31 40.03
C PHE A 494 -9.27 -38.00 39.50
N THR A 495 -8.20 -37.25 39.26
CA THR A 495 -6.88 -37.84 38.89
C THR A 495 -6.25 -38.66 40.01
N ILE A 496 -6.40 -38.26 41.28
CA ILE A 496 -5.87 -39.01 42.42
C ILE A 496 -6.63 -40.34 42.58
N VAL A 497 -7.95 -40.34 42.42
CA VAL A 497 -8.77 -41.56 42.46
C VAL A 497 -8.42 -42.51 41.31
N LEU A 498 -8.18 -41.98 40.11
CA LEU A 498 -7.72 -42.75 38.95
C LEU A 498 -6.30 -43.31 39.08
N LEU A 499 -5.48 -42.77 39.99
CA LEU A 499 -4.12 -43.25 40.28
C LEU A 499 -4.07 -44.26 41.44
N LEU A 500 -5.16 -44.36 42.23
CA LEU A 500 -5.30 -45.27 43.38
C LEU A 500 -6.11 -46.53 43.06
N ILE A 501 -6.78 -46.57 41.91
CA ILE A 501 -7.33 -47.77 41.26
C ILE A 501 -6.27 -48.28 40.27
#